data_AF-A0A841V120-F1
#
_entry.id   AF-A0A841V120-F1
#
_cell.length_a   1.000
_cell.length_b   1.000
_cell.length_c   1.000
_cell.angle_alpha   90.00
_cell.angle_beta   90.00
_cell.angle_gamma   90.00
#
_symmetry.space_group_name_H-M   'P 1'
#
loop_
_entity.id
_entity.type
_entity.pdbx_description
1 polymer ?
#
loop_
_entity_poly.entity_id
_entity_poly.type
_entity_poly.pdbx_seq_one_letter_code
_entity_poly.pdbx_strand_id
1 'polypeptide(L)'
;MKQLSKSPQKYQGRILSDSIISPQELALRKTRRDELGRRCREIFEQIRPELIEKYYNWFIAIEANSGDYLIDPTLEGLMQKIRHQYANTEVKLTTFRLNETGACGMI
;
A
#
# COMPACT_ATOMS: atom_id res chain seq x y z
N MET A 1 33.18 32.29 37.85
CA MET A 1 33.08 32.82 36.48
C MET A 1 33.65 31.81 35.50
N LYS A 2 32.82 31.20 34.64
CA LYS A 2 33.22 30.57 33.37
C LYS A 2 31.97 30.40 32.51
N GLN A 3 31.85 31.22 31.47
CA GLN A 3 30.82 31.12 30.43
C GLN A 3 31.04 29.83 29.63
N LEU A 4 29.96 29.12 29.34
CA LEU A 4 29.88 28.13 28.27
C LEU A 4 28.75 28.57 27.34
N SER A 5 29.07 29.42 26.37
CA SER A 5 28.18 29.73 25.26
C SER A 5 28.13 28.53 24.32
N LYS A 6 27.06 27.74 24.39
CA LYS A 6 26.74 26.74 23.37
C LYS A 6 25.92 27.42 22.28
N SER A 7 26.54 27.68 21.13
CA SER A 7 25.87 28.08 19.90
C SER A 7 24.82 27.02 19.53
N PRO A 8 23.59 27.39 19.13
CA PRO A 8 22.62 26.40 18.69
C PRO A 8 23.09 25.80 17.36
N GLN A 9 23.34 24.49 17.33
CA GLN A 9 23.53 23.74 16.09
C GLN A 9 22.31 23.99 15.20
N LYS A 10 22.54 24.61 14.04
CA LYS A 10 21.52 24.76 13.00
C LYS A 10 21.15 23.35 12.54
N TYR A 11 19.97 22.87 12.94
CA TYR A 11 19.35 21.71 12.34
C TYR A 11 19.20 22.01 10.84
N GLN A 12 20.02 21.37 10.00
CA GLN A 12 19.80 21.42 8.56
C GLN A 12 18.46 20.75 8.30
N GLY A 13 17.42 21.58 8.12
CA GLY A 13 16.11 21.13 7.68
C GLY A 13 16.28 20.29 6.43
N ARG A 14 15.50 19.20 6.34
CA ARG A 14 15.43 18.30 5.19
C ARG A 14 15.60 19.08 3.89
N ILE A 15 16.64 18.76 3.12
CA ILE A 15 16.71 19.17 1.71
C ILE A 15 15.60 18.37 1.02
N LEU A 16 14.41 18.95 0.95
CA LEU A 16 13.34 18.46 0.08
C LEU A 16 13.85 18.68 -1.34
N SER A 17 14.25 17.60 -2.01
CA SER A 17 14.45 17.65 -3.45
C SER A 17 13.11 18.06 -4.06
N ASP A 18 13.03 19.28 -4.62
CA ASP A 18 11.89 19.79 -5.37
C ASP A 18 11.69 18.97 -6.66
N SER A 19 11.31 17.70 -6.52
CA SER A 19 10.77 16.94 -7.63
C SER A 19 9.37 17.50 -7.90
N ILE A 20 9.32 18.59 -8.67
CA ILE A 20 8.08 19.19 -9.16
C ILE A 20 7.48 18.19 -10.15
N ILE A 21 6.62 17.30 -9.66
CA ILE A 21 5.86 16.40 -10.51
C ILE A 21 4.92 17.25 -11.37
N SER A 22 5.04 17.17 -12.69
CA SER A 22 4.14 17.85 -13.62
C SER A 22 2.68 17.44 -13.37
N PRO A 23 1.69 18.34 -13.53
CA PRO A 23 0.28 17.99 -13.46
C PRO A 23 -0.11 16.83 -14.38
N GLN A 24 0.51 16.71 -15.56
CA GLN A 24 0.27 15.58 -16.47
C GLN A 24 0.78 14.26 -15.90
N GLU A 25 1.97 14.25 -15.31
CA GLU A 25 2.54 13.05 -14.68
C GLU A 25 1.72 12.63 -13.45
N LEU A 26 1.24 13.59 -12.67
CA LEU A 26 0.34 13.33 -11.55
C LEU A 26 -0.98 12.69 -12.02
N ALA A 27 -1.58 13.23 -13.08
CA ALA A 27 -2.81 12.70 -13.68
C ALA A 27 -2.59 11.26 -14.18
N LEU A 28 -1.49 11.01 -14.90
CA LEU A 28 -1.14 9.67 -15.37
C LEU A 28 -0.96 8.66 -14.23
N ARG A 29 -0.28 9.06 -13.15
CA ARG A 29 -0.12 8.23 -11.95
C ARG A 29 -1.45 7.94 -11.25
N LYS A 30 -2.38 8.90 -11.27
CA LYS A 30 -3.72 8.70 -10.73
C LYS A 30 -4.49 7.68 -11.58
N THR A 31 -4.56 7.88 -12.89
CA THR A 31 -5.24 6.95 -13.81
C THR A 31 -4.69 5.54 -13.70
N ARG A 32 -3.36 5.37 -13.66
CA ARG A 32 -2.72 4.05 -13.50
C ARG A 32 -3.09 3.36 -12.17
N ARG A 33 -3.19 4.13 -11.08
CA ARG A 33 -3.62 3.59 -9.78
C ARG A 33 -5.10 3.23 -9.79
N ASP A 34 -5.95 4.06 -10.40
CA ASP A 34 -7.38 3.84 -10.47
C ASP A 34 -7.73 2.64 -11.36
N GLU A 35 -6.99 2.43 -12.46
CA GLU A 35 -7.09 1.22 -13.28
C GLU A 35 -6.64 -0.02 -12.53
N LEU A 36 -5.50 0.06 -11.83
CA LEU A 36 -4.99 -1.05 -11.02
C LEU A 36 -6.00 -1.45 -9.93
N GLY A 37 -6.49 -0.46 -9.19
CA GLY A 37 -7.47 -0.68 -8.13
C GLY A 37 -8.77 -1.28 -8.65
N ARG A 38 -9.27 -0.83 -9.82
CA ARG A 38 -10.46 -1.40 -10.46
C ARG A 38 -10.28 -2.87 -10.82
N ARG A 39 -9.17 -3.25 -11.46
CA ARG A 39 -8.89 -4.65 -11.81
C ARG A 39 -8.81 -5.55 -10.58
N CYS A 40 -8.03 -5.14 -9.57
CA CYS A 40 -7.93 -5.89 -8.33
C CYS A 40 -9.29 -5.99 -7.60
N ARG A 41 -10.13 -4.95 -7.71
CA ARG A 41 -11.47 -4.93 -7.10
C ARG A 41 -12.42 -5.93 -7.75
N GLU A 42 -12.41 -6.03 -9.08
CA GLU A 42 -13.21 -7.04 -9.80
C GLU A 42 -12.85 -8.46 -9.35
N ILE A 43 -11.56 -8.75 -9.23
CA ILE A 43 -11.07 -10.05 -8.75
C ILE A 43 -11.48 -10.26 -7.28
N PHE A 44 -11.31 -9.25 -6.42
CA PHE A 44 -11.74 -9.30 -5.03
C PHE A 44 -13.22 -9.67 -4.90
N GLU A 45 -14.09 -9.02 -5.67
CA GLU A 45 -15.53 -9.25 -5.59
C GLU A 45 -15.94 -10.68 -5.99
N GLN A 46 -15.17 -11.31 -6.89
CA GLN A 46 -15.38 -12.70 -7.28
C GLN A 46 -14.99 -13.69 -6.17
N ILE A 47 -13.82 -13.50 -5.54
CA ILE A 47 -13.29 -14.45 -4.55
C ILE A 47 -13.82 -14.20 -3.12
N ARG A 48 -14.31 -12.99 -2.85
CA ARG A 48 -14.75 -12.56 -1.51
C ARG A 48 -15.84 -13.45 -0.91
N PRO A 49 -16.92 -13.86 -1.62
CA PRO A 49 -17.98 -14.68 -1.03
C PRO A 49 -17.48 -16.00 -0.47
N GLU A 50 -16.47 -16.61 -1.11
CA GLU A 50 -15.90 -17.88 -0.68
C GLU A 50 -14.92 -17.71 0.49
N LEU A 51 -14.14 -16.62 0.46
CA LEU A 51 -13.10 -16.38 1.47
C LEU A 51 -13.62 -15.71 2.74
N ILE A 52 -14.70 -14.95 2.66
CA ILE A 52 -15.26 -14.19 3.79
C ILE A 52 -15.79 -15.11 4.89
N GLU A 53 -16.30 -16.29 4.53
CA GLU A 53 -16.82 -17.27 5.49
C GLU A 53 -15.71 -17.81 6.40
N LYS A 54 -14.49 -17.94 5.88
CA LYS A 54 -13.36 -18.56 6.58
C LYS A 54 -12.38 -17.55 7.17
N TYR A 55 -12.23 -16.39 6.53
CA TYR A 55 -11.18 -15.41 6.84
C TYR A 55 -11.76 -14.01 7.07
N TYR A 56 -12.93 -13.94 7.71
CA TYR A 56 -13.56 -12.66 8.03
C TYR A 56 -12.61 -11.71 8.76
N ASN A 57 -12.56 -10.46 8.31
CA ASN A 57 -11.70 -9.37 8.79
C ASN A 57 -10.18 -9.53 8.56
N TRP A 58 -9.74 -10.57 7.85
CA TRP A 58 -8.34 -10.73 7.47
C TRP A 58 -7.97 -9.76 6.33
N PHE A 59 -6.67 -9.54 6.15
CA PHE A 59 -6.13 -8.77 5.04
C PHE A 59 -5.83 -9.68 3.86
N ILE A 60 -6.14 -9.20 2.66
CA ILE A 60 -5.85 -9.87 1.40
C ILE A 60 -5.11 -8.92 0.46
N ALA A 61 -4.05 -9.39 -0.19
CA ALA A 61 -3.39 -8.70 -1.29
C ALA A 61 -3.66 -9.46 -2.58
N ILE A 62 -4.11 -8.75 -3.62
CA ILE A 62 -4.46 -9.34 -4.91
C ILE A 62 -3.57 -8.76 -5.99
N GLU A 63 -3.04 -9.64 -6.84
CA GLU A 63 -2.28 -9.29 -8.04
C GLU A 63 -3.22 -9.07 -9.23
N ALA A 64 -2.98 -7.97 -9.96
CA ALA A 64 -3.92 -7.47 -10.96
C ALA A 64 -3.93 -8.24 -12.30
N ASN A 65 -2.92 -9.07 -12.59
CA ASN A 65 -2.72 -9.73 -13.87
C ASN A 65 -2.97 -11.24 -13.80
N SER A 66 -2.51 -11.92 -12.75
CA SER A 66 -2.66 -13.36 -12.51
C SER A 66 -3.89 -13.68 -11.67
N GLY A 67 -4.35 -12.75 -10.84
CA GLY A 67 -5.40 -13.00 -9.86
C GLY A 67 -4.91 -13.81 -8.66
N ASP A 68 -3.60 -14.04 -8.53
CA ASP A 68 -3.02 -14.60 -7.32
C ASP A 68 -3.28 -13.69 -6.13
N TYR A 69 -3.47 -14.30 -4.96
CA TYR A 69 -3.72 -13.55 -3.74
C TYR A 69 -2.98 -14.13 -2.54
N LEU A 70 -2.66 -13.24 -1.61
CA LEU A 70 -2.08 -13.56 -0.31
C LEU A 70 -3.04 -13.12 0.78
N ILE A 71 -3.23 -13.95 1.80
CA ILE A 71 -4.05 -13.64 2.97
C ILE A 71 -3.24 -13.70 4.26
N ASP A 72 -3.56 -12.81 5.20
CA ASP A 72 -3.03 -12.84 6.56
C ASP A 72 -3.99 -12.13 7.53
N PRO A 73 -4.14 -12.61 8.79
CA PRO A 73 -4.95 -11.92 9.79
C PRO A 73 -4.42 -10.52 10.12
N THR A 74 -3.13 -10.25 9.90
CA THR A 74 -2.48 -8.98 10.21
C THR A 74 -1.91 -8.32 8.95
N LEU A 75 -1.96 -6.98 8.89
CA LEU A 75 -1.34 -6.26 7.79
C LEU A 75 0.18 -6.50 7.73
N GLU A 76 0.83 -6.59 8.89
CA GLU A 76 2.27 -6.83 8.95
C GLU A 76 2.65 -8.21 8.39
N GLY A 77 1.94 -9.26 8.78
CA GLY A 77 2.16 -10.61 8.23
C GLY A 77 1.89 -10.66 6.73
N LEU A 78 0.86 -9.95 6.24
CA LEU A 78 0.61 -9.83 4.80
C LEU A 78 1.77 -9.16 4.06
N MET A 79 2.28 -8.05 4.60
CA MET A 79 3.41 -7.32 4.00
C MET A 79 4.69 -8.15 4.00
N GLN A 80 4.93 -8.97 5.04
CA GLN A 80 6.04 -9.91 5.07
C GLN A 80 5.92 -10.97 3.96
N LYS A 81 4.73 -11.55 3.78
CA LYS A 81 4.46 -12.51 2.69
C LYS A 81 4.70 -11.89 1.31
N ILE A 82 4.20 -10.67 1.09
CA ILE A 82 4.42 -9.93 -0.15
C ILE A 82 5.91 -9.72 -0.40
N ARG A 83 6.66 -9.24 0.59
CA ARG A 83 8.10 -9.02 0.47
C ARG A 83 8.86 -10.32 0.19
N HIS A 84 8.43 -11.42 0.79
CA HIS A 84 9.08 -12.71 0.58
C HIS A 84 8.81 -13.27 -0.83
N GLN A 85 7.55 -13.22 -1.28
CA GLN A 85 7.14 -13.77 -2.57
C GLN A 85 7.60 -12.90 -3.76
N TYR A 86 7.66 -11.58 -3.58
CA TYR A 86 7.90 -10.62 -4.65
C TYR A 86 9.17 -9.79 -4.44
N ALA A 87 10.13 -10.30 -3.65
CA ALA A 87 11.33 -9.56 -3.23
C ALA A 87 12.08 -8.84 -4.36
N ASN A 88 12.09 -9.40 -5.57
CA ASN A 88 12.84 -8.92 -6.73
C ASN A 88 11.95 -8.61 -7.94
N THR A 89 10.64 -8.52 -7.76
CA THR A 89 9.69 -8.37 -8.86
C THR A 89 8.82 -7.14 -8.62
N GLU A 90 8.73 -6.27 -9.63
CA GLU A 90 7.83 -5.13 -9.58
C GLU A 90 6.39 -5.63 -9.82
N VAL A 91 5.74 -6.04 -8.73
CA VAL A 91 4.38 -6.58 -8.77
C VAL A 91 3.39 -5.53 -8.29
N LYS A 92 2.31 -5.36 -9.07
CA LYS A 92 1.25 -4.39 -8.77
C LYS A 92 0.13 -5.09 -8.02
N LEU A 93 0.15 -4.92 -6.70
CA LEU A 93 -0.81 -5.51 -5.77
C LEU A 93 -1.71 -4.42 -5.18
N THR A 94 -2.97 -4.77 -4.92
CA THR A 94 -3.87 -3.95 -4.10
C THR A 94 -4.28 -4.73 -2.86
N THR A 95 -4.23 -4.08 -1.70
CA THR A 95 -4.64 -4.67 -0.43
C THR A 95 -6.09 -4.31 -0.10
N PHE A 96 -6.85 -5.31 0.34
CA PHE A 96 -8.22 -5.17 0.81
C PHE A 96 -8.38 -5.85 2.17
N ARG A 97 -9.53 -5.59 2.79
CA ARG A 97 -9.98 -6.35 3.97
C ARG A 97 -11.10 -7.30 3.56
N LEU A 98 -11.03 -8.55 4.01
CA LEU A 98 -12.09 -9.54 3.78
C LEU A 98 -13.29 -9.24 4.70
N ASN A 99 -14.12 -8.28 4.28
CA ASN A 99 -15.38 -7.92 4.91
C ASN A 99 -16.43 -7.61 3.83
N GLU A 100 -17.58 -7.06 4.23
CA GLU A 100 -18.70 -6.78 3.33
C GLU A 100 -18.34 -5.75 2.24
N THR A 101 -17.36 -4.88 2.50
CA THR A 101 -17.06 -3.71 1.67
C THR A 101 -15.70 -3.76 0.99
N GLY A 102 -14.78 -4.61 1.43
CA GLY A 102 -13.37 -4.60 1.04
C GLY A 102 -12.53 -3.50 1.72
N ALA A 103 -13.14 -2.65 2.54
CA ALA A 103 -12.50 -1.42 3.03
C ALA A 103 -11.53 -1.69 4.19
N CYS A 104 -10.30 -1.18 4.04
CA CYS A 104 -9.28 -1.12 5.09
C CYS A 104 -9.51 0.12 5.98
N GLY A 105 -10.66 0.17 6.68
CA GLY A 105 -11.02 1.27 7.58
C GLY A 105 -11.53 2.53 6.86
N MET A 106 -11.97 3.52 7.64
CA MET A 106 -12.33 4.86 7.15
C MET A 106 -11.11 5.76 7.29
N ILE A 107 -10.78 6.48 6.22
CA ILE A 107 -9.80 7.59 6.20
C ILE A 107 -10.50 8.84 6.72
#